data_AF-A0A4Q8UF77-F1
#
_entry.id   AF-A0A4Q8UF77-F1
#
_cell.length_a   1.000
_cell.length_b   1.000
_cell.length_c   1.000
_cell.angle_alpha   90.00
_cell.angle_beta   90.00
_cell.angle_gamma   90.00
#
_symmetry.space_group_name_H-M   'P 1'
#
loop_
_entity.id
_entity.type
_entity.pdbx_description
1 polymer ?
#
loop_
_entity_poly.entity_id
_entity_poly.type
_entity_poly.pdbx_seq_one_letter_code
_entity_poly.pdbx_strand_id
1 'polypeptide(L)'
;MNSVFSALSHAKKSLKSFEQAAQLQPQELTYLRGVFSFYQGAPSMAGGSTEKAIDVAKSMIAIDARKGYQSLVSLGFNKSLPEVQTWIDEAQAQLGELPEYPYMQGMMLQQEEKFDEAAVLLSQAVANEQTDEDSQSFKLKALYQIGRTSVLAEQYSLAAQQSLEQYIEAKPAGQDMPSISWATLRLAQLHAYNNQSEQAGSLIASIDTQDDERLEDEIKKLKRKL
;
A
#
# COMPACT_ATOMS: atom_id res chain seq x y z
N MET A 1 21.70 -26.32 -5.16
CA MET A 1 21.30 -25.57 -6.37
C MET A 1 19.95 -26.02 -6.98
N ASN A 2 19.30 -27.11 -6.53
CA ASN A 2 18.04 -27.62 -7.10
C ASN A 2 16.76 -26.84 -6.75
N SER A 3 16.81 -25.88 -5.82
CA SER A 3 15.63 -25.19 -5.29
C SER A 3 15.13 -24.02 -6.17
N VAL A 4 16.05 -23.30 -6.81
CA VAL A 4 15.68 -22.12 -7.63
C VAL A 4 15.07 -22.54 -8.97
N PHE A 5 15.59 -23.58 -9.61
CA PHE A 5 15.06 -24.09 -10.87
C PHE A 5 13.66 -24.72 -10.72
N SER A 6 13.41 -25.44 -9.62
CA SER A 6 12.08 -25.96 -9.32
C SER A 6 11.10 -24.81 -9.03
N ALA A 7 11.50 -23.81 -8.24
CA ALA A 7 10.68 -22.63 -7.97
C ALA A 7 10.30 -21.87 -9.25
N LEU A 8 11.26 -21.65 -10.17
CA LEU A 8 11.00 -21.04 -11.48
C LEU A 8 10.01 -21.86 -12.33
N SER A 9 10.12 -23.20 -12.29
CA SER A 9 9.18 -24.09 -12.97
C SER A 9 7.77 -23.99 -12.39
N HIS A 10 7.63 -23.97 -11.07
CA HIS A 10 6.34 -23.78 -10.40
C HIS A 10 5.72 -22.41 -10.70
N ALA A 11 6.54 -21.34 -10.72
CA ALA A 11 6.09 -20.01 -11.08
C ALA A 11 5.50 -19.97 -12.50
N LYS A 12 6.20 -20.55 -13.49
CA LYS A 12 5.70 -20.64 -14.87
C LYS A 12 4.40 -21.44 -14.99
N LYS A 13 4.26 -22.54 -14.23
CA LYS A 13 3.00 -23.31 -14.19
C LYS A 13 1.86 -22.48 -13.60
N SER A 14 2.13 -21.74 -12.53
CA SER A 14 1.15 -20.84 -11.90
C SER A 14 0.66 -19.78 -12.89
N LEU A 15 1.59 -19.07 -13.56
CA LEU A 15 1.26 -18.11 -14.60
C LEU A 15 0.38 -18.73 -15.69
N LYS A 16 0.76 -19.91 -16.21
CA LYS A 16 -0.03 -20.60 -17.24
C LYS A 16 -1.45 -20.91 -16.78
N SER A 17 -1.63 -21.31 -15.52
CA SER A 17 -2.96 -21.55 -14.95
C SER A 17 -3.79 -20.28 -14.87
N PHE A 18 -3.20 -19.15 -14.45
CA PHE A 18 -3.89 -17.86 -14.45
C PHE A 18 -4.24 -17.39 -15.86
N GLU A 19 -3.32 -17.50 -16.83
CA GLU A 19 -3.57 -17.18 -18.23
C GLU A 19 -4.70 -18.03 -18.81
N GLN A 20 -4.72 -19.33 -18.52
CA GLN A 20 -5.78 -20.23 -18.96
C GLN A 20 -7.13 -19.88 -18.32
N ALA A 21 -7.15 -19.55 -17.03
CA ALA A 21 -8.38 -19.10 -16.36
C ALA A 21 -8.91 -17.80 -16.97
N ALA A 22 -8.03 -16.82 -17.23
CA ALA A 22 -8.38 -15.57 -17.89
C ALA A 22 -8.84 -15.77 -19.35
N GLN A 23 -8.28 -16.74 -20.07
CA GLN A 23 -8.77 -17.08 -21.42
C GLN A 23 -10.18 -17.70 -21.39
N LEU A 24 -10.45 -18.56 -20.41
CA LEU A 24 -11.76 -19.20 -20.25
C LEU A 24 -12.83 -18.22 -19.77
N GLN A 25 -12.46 -17.24 -18.94
CA GLN A 25 -13.35 -16.23 -18.38
C GLN A 25 -12.71 -14.84 -18.50
N PRO A 26 -12.71 -14.23 -19.70
CA PRO A 26 -11.96 -13.00 -19.99
C PRO A 26 -12.56 -11.74 -19.35
N GLN A 27 -13.75 -11.83 -18.78
CA GLN A 27 -14.39 -10.71 -18.06
C GLN A 27 -14.28 -10.85 -16.53
N GLU A 28 -13.65 -11.92 -16.03
CA GLU A 28 -13.47 -12.12 -14.59
C GLU A 28 -12.22 -11.41 -14.08
N LEU A 29 -12.42 -10.27 -13.41
CA LEU A 29 -11.35 -9.44 -12.86
C LEU A 29 -10.42 -10.20 -11.91
N THR A 30 -10.92 -11.21 -11.19
CA THR A 30 -10.10 -12.01 -10.28
C THR A 30 -8.97 -12.72 -11.02
N TYR A 31 -9.25 -13.30 -12.19
CA TYR A 31 -8.23 -14.01 -12.97
C TYR A 31 -7.27 -13.03 -13.65
N LEU A 32 -7.81 -11.94 -14.21
CA LEU A 32 -6.98 -10.86 -14.78
C LEU A 32 -6.04 -10.26 -13.74
N ARG A 33 -6.51 -10.03 -12.52
CA ARG A 33 -5.68 -9.55 -11.40
C ARG A 33 -4.56 -10.55 -11.06
N GLY A 34 -4.85 -11.85 -11.07
CA GLY A 34 -3.83 -12.89 -10.89
C GLY A 34 -2.74 -12.84 -11.96
N VAL A 35 -3.13 -12.73 -13.24
CA VAL A 35 -2.19 -12.57 -14.37
C VAL A 35 -1.38 -11.27 -14.24
N PHE A 36 -2.06 -10.14 -13.99
CA PHE A 36 -1.45 -8.83 -13.79
C PHE A 36 -0.40 -8.85 -12.68
N SER A 37 -0.76 -9.34 -11.49
CA SER A 37 0.13 -9.41 -10.34
C SER A 37 1.34 -10.31 -10.59
N PHE A 38 1.18 -11.42 -11.33
CA PHE A 38 2.32 -12.25 -11.74
C PHE A 38 3.27 -11.46 -12.65
N TYR A 39 2.74 -10.82 -13.69
CA TYR A 39 3.55 -10.04 -14.63
C TYR A 39 4.24 -8.84 -14.00
N GLN A 40 3.60 -8.17 -13.04
CA GLN A 40 4.17 -7.05 -12.29
C GLN A 40 5.27 -7.48 -11.30
N GLY A 41 5.05 -8.56 -10.55
CA GLY A 41 5.91 -8.92 -9.42
C GLY A 41 7.06 -9.88 -9.75
N ALA A 42 6.91 -10.74 -10.77
CA ALA A 42 7.93 -11.72 -11.10
C ALA A 42 9.13 -11.07 -11.83
N PRO A 43 10.37 -11.55 -11.61
CA PRO A 43 11.50 -11.21 -12.48
C PRO A 43 11.26 -11.67 -13.93
N SER A 44 11.90 -11.02 -14.90
CA SER A 44 11.77 -11.38 -16.32
C SER A 44 12.13 -12.85 -16.61
N MET A 45 13.19 -13.38 -15.96
CA MET A 45 13.59 -14.80 -16.08
C MET A 45 12.53 -15.80 -15.57
N ALA A 46 11.67 -15.35 -14.64
CA ALA A 46 10.59 -16.14 -14.06
C ALA A 46 9.26 -15.98 -14.82
N GLY A 47 9.20 -15.10 -15.82
CA GLY A 47 8.02 -14.84 -16.65
C GLY A 47 7.32 -13.51 -16.36
N GLY A 48 7.91 -12.62 -15.56
CA GLY A 48 7.38 -11.26 -15.41
C GLY A 48 7.54 -10.42 -16.68
N SER A 49 6.64 -9.48 -16.91
CA SER A 49 6.69 -8.56 -18.05
C SER A 49 5.81 -7.33 -17.81
N THR A 50 6.42 -6.15 -17.76
CA THR A 50 5.69 -4.88 -17.59
C THR A 50 4.77 -4.57 -18.77
N GLU A 51 5.22 -4.84 -19.99
CA GLU A 51 4.41 -4.66 -21.19
C GLU A 51 3.13 -5.48 -21.11
N LYS A 52 3.24 -6.77 -20.77
CA LYS A 52 2.07 -7.63 -20.61
C LYS A 52 1.20 -7.24 -19.41
N ALA A 53 1.80 -6.73 -18.33
CA ALA A 53 1.02 -6.20 -17.21
C ALA A 53 0.19 -4.98 -17.63
N ILE A 54 0.74 -4.10 -18.47
CA ILE A 54 0.01 -2.96 -19.06
C ILE A 54 -1.16 -3.45 -19.91
N ASP A 55 -0.95 -4.44 -20.78
CA ASP A 55 -2.02 -4.99 -21.64
C ASP A 55 -3.17 -5.59 -20.82
N VAL A 56 -2.84 -6.34 -19.76
CA VAL A 56 -3.84 -6.92 -18.86
C VAL A 56 -4.59 -5.80 -18.12
N ALA A 57 -3.90 -4.80 -17.59
CA ALA A 57 -4.54 -3.67 -16.90
C ALA A 57 -5.45 -2.86 -17.84
N LYS A 58 -5.04 -2.64 -19.10
CA LYS A 58 -5.90 -2.02 -20.13
C LYS A 58 -7.14 -2.85 -20.44
N SER A 59 -7.00 -4.18 -20.45
CA SER A 59 -8.16 -5.08 -20.60
C SER A 59 -9.10 -4.99 -19.39
N MET A 60 -8.55 -4.80 -18.18
CA MET A 60 -9.34 -4.57 -16.97
C MET A 60 -10.11 -3.26 -17.03
N ILE A 61 -9.58 -2.18 -17.65
CA ILE A 61 -10.28 -0.89 -17.77
C ILE A 61 -11.63 -1.04 -18.48
N ALA A 62 -11.71 -1.92 -19.49
CA ALA A 62 -12.96 -2.18 -20.22
C ALA A 62 -14.03 -2.90 -19.38
N ILE A 63 -13.65 -3.53 -18.27
CA ILE A 63 -14.53 -4.25 -17.36
C ILE A 63 -14.85 -3.38 -16.14
N ASP A 64 -13.81 -2.82 -15.53
CA ASP A 64 -13.85 -1.90 -14.40
C ASP A 64 -12.69 -0.89 -14.54
N ALA A 65 -13.03 0.32 -14.95
CA ALA A 65 -12.08 1.39 -15.19
C ALA A 65 -11.25 1.72 -13.95
N ARG A 66 -11.86 1.76 -12.75
CA ARG A 66 -11.17 2.09 -11.51
C ARG A 66 -10.11 1.05 -11.18
N LYS A 67 -10.45 -0.24 -11.20
CA LYS A 67 -9.49 -1.32 -10.95
C LYS A 67 -8.42 -1.41 -12.04
N GLY A 68 -8.77 -1.16 -13.30
CA GLY A 68 -7.81 -1.14 -14.42
C GLY A 68 -6.77 -0.04 -14.30
N TYR A 69 -7.19 1.21 -14.05
CA TYR A 69 -6.26 2.33 -13.82
C TYR A 69 -5.46 2.16 -12.53
N GLN A 70 -6.08 1.68 -11.45
CA GLN A 70 -5.36 1.34 -10.23
C GLN A 70 -4.23 0.33 -10.50
N SER A 71 -4.48 -0.70 -11.32
CA SER A 71 -3.46 -1.63 -11.77
C SER A 71 -2.34 -0.93 -12.55
N LEU A 72 -2.65 -0.11 -13.56
CA LEU A 72 -1.65 0.65 -14.32
C LEU A 72 -0.75 1.49 -13.41
N VAL A 73 -1.34 2.33 -12.55
CA VAL A 73 -0.60 3.21 -11.63
C VAL A 73 0.28 2.39 -10.69
N SER A 74 -0.17 1.20 -10.25
CA SER A 74 0.61 0.37 -9.32
C SER A 74 1.93 -0.15 -9.91
N LEU A 75 2.09 -0.15 -11.24
CA LEU A 75 3.36 -0.50 -11.88
C LEU A 75 4.49 0.48 -11.48
N GLY A 76 4.15 1.69 -11.04
CA GLY A 76 5.09 2.70 -10.55
C GLY A 76 5.86 2.30 -9.28
N PHE A 77 5.34 1.38 -8.45
CA PHE A 77 5.99 1.00 -7.19
C PHE A 77 7.35 0.34 -7.35
N ASN A 78 7.58 -0.36 -8.47
CA ASN A 78 8.83 -1.08 -8.71
C ASN A 78 9.66 -0.44 -9.82
N LYS A 79 9.12 0.59 -10.47
CA LYS A 79 9.64 1.13 -11.73
C LYS A 79 9.28 2.60 -11.80
N SER A 80 10.28 3.46 -12.02
CA SER A 80 10.01 4.86 -12.36
C SER A 80 9.52 4.92 -13.82
N LEU A 81 8.23 4.63 -14.01
CA LEU A 81 7.59 4.65 -15.32
C LEU A 81 7.09 6.06 -15.62
N PRO A 82 7.52 6.69 -16.73
CA PRO A 82 7.10 8.05 -17.07
C PRO A 82 5.59 8.16 -17.33
N GLU A 83 4.93 7.05 -17.69
CA GLU A 83 3.50 7.01 -18.00
C GLU A 83 2.59 7.06 -16.77
N VAL A 84 3.12 6.91 -15.54
CA VAL A 84 2.29 6.87 -14.32
C VAL A 84 1.41 8.11 -14.19
N GLN A 85 1.97 9.30 -14.44
CA GLN A 85 1.19 10.53 -14.37
C GLN A 85 0.12 10.57 -15.45
N THR A 86 0.45 10.17 -16.69
CA THR A 86 -0.52 10.09 -17.78
C THR A 86 -1.69 9.17 -17.43
N TRP A 87 -1.44 8.01 -16.81
CA TRP A 87 -2.52 7.10 -16.41
C TRP A 87 -3.39 7.65 -15.28
N ILE A 88 -2.81 8.45 -14.37
CA ILE A 88 -3.58 9.16 -13.33
C ILE A 88 -4.47 10.23 -13.99
N ASP A 89 -3.92 11.01 -14.92
CA ASP A 89 -4.67 12.06 -15.63
C ASP A 89 -5.83 11.46 -16.45
N GLU A 90 -5.58 10.35 -17.14
CA GLU A 90 -6.62 9.59 -17.86
C GLU A 90 -7.70 9.04 -16.91
N ALA A 91 -7.29 8.47 -15.78
CA ALA A 91 -8.21 7.97 -14.77
C ALA A 91 -9.08 9.09 -14.20
N GLN A 92 -8.48 10.24 -13.87
CA GLN A 92 -9.19 11.40 -13.34
C GLN A 92 -10.18 11.96 -14.35
N ALA A 93 -9.82 11.99 -15.64
CA ALA A 93 -10.73 12.43 -16.68
C ALA A 93 -11.98 11.53 -16.81
N GLN A 94 -11.83 10.23 -16.54
CA GLN A 94 -12.94 9.26 -16.67
C GLN A 94 -13.73 9.06 -15.37
N LEU A 95 -13.06 9.10 -14.22
CA LEU A 95 -13.61 8.68 -12.92
C LEU A 95 -13.73 9.82 -11.91
N GLY A 96 -13.18 10.99 -12.22
CA GLY A 96 -12.99 12.08 -11.27
C GLY A 96 -11.81 11.86 -10.33
N GLU A 97 -11.65 12.78 -9.37
CA GLU A 97 -10.59 12.68 -8.38
C GLU A 97 -10.89 11.60 -7.36
N LEU A 98 -10.05 10.56 -7.32
CA LEU A 98 -10.16 9.45 -6.39
C LEU A 98 -8.99 9.43 -5.40
N PRO A 99 -9.18 8.99 -4.14
CA PRO A 99 -8.13 9.02 -3.12
C PRO A 99 -7.00 8.01 -3.36
N GLU A 100 -7.21 6.95 -4.15
CA GLU A 100 -6.16 5.97 -4.42
C GLU A 100 -4.93 6.55 -5.12
N TYR A 101 -5.08 7.50 -6.03
CA TYR A 101 -3.97 8.01 -6.83
C TYR A 101 -2.99 8.86 -6.00
N PRO A 102 -3.44 9.89 -5.24
CA PRO A 102 -2.55 10.58 -4.31
C PRO A 102 -2.02 9.64 -3.22
N TYR A 103 -2.79 8.64 -2.77
CA TYR A 103 -2.27 7.61 -1.86
C TYR A 103 -1.10 6.82 -2.49
N MET A 104 -1.27 6.34 -3.72
CA MET A 104 -0.27 5.53 -4.41
C MET A 104 0.98 6.34 -4.73
N GLN A 105 0.83 7.58 -5.20
CA GLN A 105 1.96 8.49 -5.43
C GLN A 105 2.69 8.81 -4.12
N GLY A 106 1.95 9.08 -3.04
CA GLY A 106 2.55 9.30 -1.71
C GLY A 106 3.36 8.09 -1.23
N MET A 107 2.86 6.87 -1.48
CA MET A 107 3.58 5.64 -1.19
C MET A 107 4.85 5.46 -2.05
N MET A 108 4.83 5.86 -3.33
CA MET A 108 6.02 5.85 -4.19
C MET A 108 7.09 6.84 -3.69
N LEU A 109 6.67 8.06 -3.32
CA LEU A 109 7.58 9.06 -2.74
C LEU A 109 8.16 8.61 -1.40
N GLN A 110 7.36 7.93 -0.56
CA GLN A 110 7.85 7.35 0.68
C GLN A 110 8.94 6.29 0.43
N GLN A 111 8.82 5.48 -0.61
CA GLN A 111 9.84 4.50 -1.01
C GLN A 111 11.13 5.16 -1.54
N GLU A 112 11.00 6.35 -2.13
CA GLU A 112 12.12 7.21 -2.51
C GLU A 112 12.67 8.05 -1.35
N GLU A 113 12.19 7.83 -0.12
CA GLU A 113 12.57 8.56 1.10
C GLU A 113 12.24 10.08 1.04
N LYS A 114 11.36 10.49 0.12
CA LYS A 114 10.85 11.86 0.00
C LYS A 114 9.67 12.09 0.95
N PHE A 115 9.95 12.03 2.25
CA PHE A 115 8.90 11.95 3.27
C PHE A 115 7.96 13.17 3.33
N ASP A 116 8.48 14.39 3.15
CA ASP A 116 7.65 15.60 3.16
C ASP A 116 6.67 15.61 1.98
N GLU A 117 7.15 15.31 0.77
CA GLU A 117 6.33 15.25 -0.43
C GLU A 117 5.30 14.10 -0.33
N ALA A 118 5.71 12.95 0.23
CA ALA A 118 4.82 11.83 0.51
C ALA A 118 3.69 12.24 1.46
N ALA A 119 3.99 12.96 2.55
CA ALA A 119 3.00 13.41 3.51
C ALA A 119 1.96 14.36 2.89
N VAL A 120 2.38 15.21 1.94
CA VAL A 120 1.46 16.08 1.18
C VAL A 120 0.47 15.25 0.37
N LEU A 121 0.93 14.29 -0.44
CA LEU A 121 0.04 13.48 -1.26
C LEU A 121 -0.87 12.57 -0.41
N LEU A 122 -0.35 11.98 0.67
CA LEU A 122 -1.17 11.18 1.58
C LEU A 122 -2.26 12.04 2.24
N SER A 123 -1.97 13.30 2.58
CA SER A 123 -2.97 14.24 3.11
C SER A 123 -4.04 14.60 2.08
N GLN A 124 -3.67 14.75 0.80
CA GLN A 124 -4.63 14.92 -0.30
C GLN A 124 -5.57 13.72 -0.44
N ALA A 125 -5.04 12.49 -0.29
CA ALA A 125 -5.87 11.29 -0.30
C ALA A 125 -6.91 11.31 0.81
N VAL A 126 -6.54 11.69 2.04
CA VAL A 126 -7.46 11.83 3.19
C VAL A 126 -8.52 12.90 2.93
N ALA A 127 -8.13 14.04 2.36
CA ALA A 127 -9.00 15.21 2.14
C ALA A 127 -9.97 15.06 0.96
N ASN A 128 -9.79 14.04 0.10
CA ASN A 128 -10.68 13.78 -1.02
C ASN A 128 -12.15 13.65 -0.56
N GLU A 129 -13.12 14.03 -1.38
CA GLU A 129 -14.54 14.08 -0.96
C GLU A 129 -15.29 12.77 -1.18
N GLN A 130 -14.76 11.82 -1.96
CA GLN A 130 -15.45 10.57 -2.31
C GLN A 130 -15.72 9.70 -1.10
N THR A 131 -16.94 9.17 -0.97
CA THR A 131 -17.37 8.46 0.25
C THR A 131 -17.71 6.99 0.04
N ASP A 132 -17.55 6.45 -1.17
CA ASP A 132 -17.75 5.02 -1.42
C ASP A 132 -16.73 4.16 -0.65
N GLU A 133 -17.03 2.86 -0.53
CA GLU A 133 -16.26 1.93 0.31
C GLU A 133 -14.78 1.84 -0.07
N ASP A 134 -14.49 1.76 -1.38
CA ASP A 134 -13.11 1.73 -1.89
C ASP A 134 -12.39 3.04 -1.54
N SER A 135 -13.05 4.19 -1.72
CA SER A 135 -12.50 5.50 -1.38
C SER A 135 -12.21 5.64 0.12
N GLN A 136 -13.14 5.22 0.98
CA GLN A 136 -12.94 5.21 2.43
C GLN A 136 -11.79 4.28 2.85
N SER A 137 -11.66 3.12 2.21
CA SER A 137 -10.53 2.21 2.42
C SER A 137 -9.19 2.89 2.13
N PHE A 138 -9.08 3.63 1.02
CA PHE A 138 -7.87 4.37 0.69
C PHE A 138 -7.58 5.54 1.63
N LYS A 139 -8.60 6.27 2.08
CA LYS A 139 -8.44 7.32 3.09
C LYS A 139 -7.91 6.78 4.41
N LEU A 140 -8.44 5.65 4.88
CA LEU A 140 -7.95 4.99 6.09
C LEU A 140 -6.51 4.52 5.92
N LYS A 141 -6.17 3.91 4.78
CA LYS A 141 -4.78 3.56 4.46
C LYS A 141 -3.87 4.78 4.46
N ALA A 142 -4.33 5.90 3.91
CA ALA A 142 -3.57 7.16 3.89
C ALA A 142 -3.32 7.69 5.31
N LEU A 143 -4.32 7.70 6.20
CA LEU A 143 -4.17 8.10 7.61
C LEU A 143 -3.04 7.32 8.30
N TYR A 144 -3.05 5.99 8.18
CA TYR A 144 -1.97 5.16 8.72
C TYR A 144 -0.61 5.53 8.12
N GLN A 145 -0.55 5.73 6.80
CA GLN A 145 0.70 6.02 6.11
C GLN A 145 1.25 7.41 6.44
N ILE A 146 0.43 8.43 6.72
CA ILE A 146 0.93 9.74 7.21
C ILE A 146 1.72 9.54 8.52
N GLY A 147 1.15 8.78 9.46
CA GLY A 147 1.79 8.37 10.69
C GLY A 147 3.11 7.64 10.46
N ARG A 148 3.07 6.59 9.62
CA ARG A 148 4.24 5.78 9.30
C ARG A 148 5.33 6.58 8.57
N THR A 149 4.97 7.47 7.65
CA THR A 149 5.91 8.37 6.96
C THR A 149 6.68 9.23 7.96
N SER A 150 5.99 9.81 8.96
CA SER A 150 6.66 10.61 10.00
C SER A 150 7.59 9.78 10.88
N VAL A 151 7.21 8.53 11.18
CA VAL A 151 8.11 7.58 11.87
C VAL A 151 9.34 7.24 11.04
N LEU A 152 9.18 7.00 9.73
CA LEU A 152 10.32 6.73 8.83
C LEU A 152 11.26 7.94 8.72
N ALA A 153 10.71 9.15 8.76
CA ALA A 153 11.48 10.40 8.83
C ALA A 153 12.11 10.66 10.21
N GLU A 154 11.84 9.81 11.21
CA GLU A 154 12.21 10.00 12.62
C GLU A 154 11.83 11.38 13.19
N GLN A 155 10.70 11.92 12.71
CA GLN A 155 10.27 13.27 13.03
C GLN A 155 8.85 13.26 13.61
N TYR A 156 8.65 14.04 14.67
CA TYR A 156 7.32 14.31 15.19
C TYR A 156 6.54 15.26 14.25
N SER A 157 5.26 14.93 14.04
CA SER A 157 4.30 15.81 13.41
C SER A 157 2.95 15.68 14.12
N LEU A 158 2.35 16.82 14.49
CA LEU A 158 1.01 16.83 15.09
C LEU A 158 -0.02 16.22 14.12
N ALA A 159 0.09 16.51 12.82
CA ALA A 159 -0.80 15.95 11.80
C ALA A 159 -0.66 14.42 11.71
N ALA A 160 0.55 13.90 11.89
CA ALA A 160 0.80 12.46 11.88
C ALA A 160 0.25 11.75 13.13
N GLN A 161 0.37 12.39 14.29
CA GLN A 161 -0.25 11.92 15.53
C GLN A 161 -1.77 11.85 15.36
N GLN A 162 -2.40 12.95 14.93
CA GLN A 162 -3.85 13.03 14.69
C GLN A 162 -4.32 12.00 13.65
N SER A 163 -3.53 11.76 12.60
CA SER A 163 -3.88 10.78 11.57
C SER A 163 -3.90 9.35 12.13
N LEU A 164 -2.94 8.98 12.97
CA LEU A 164 -2.93 7.67 13.63
C LEU A 164 -4.04 7.54 14.67
N GLU A 165 -4.34 8.59 15.43
CA GLU A 165 -5.47 8.61 16.37
C GLU A 165 -6.79 8.34 15.63
N GLN A 166 -7.03 9.06 14.52
CA GLN A 166 -8.21 8.83 13.66
C GLN A 166 -8.26 7.41 13.09
N TYR A 167 -7.13 6.89 12.62
CA TYR A 167 -7.05 5.51 12.12
C TYR A 167 -7.41 4.48 13.20
N ILE A 168 -6.87 4.65 14.41
CA ILE A 168 -7.13 3.75 15.55
C ILE A 168 -8.60 3.84 15.98
N GLU A 169 -9.17 5.04 16.03
CA GLU A 169 -10.57 5.28 16.38
C GLU A 169 -11.54 4.63 15.39
N ALA A 170 -11.22 4.73 14.09
CA ALA A 170 -12.01 4.13 13.02
C ALA A 170 -12.07 2.59 13.07
N LYS A 171 -11.13 1.95 13.79
CA LYS A 171 -11.03 0.48 13.93
C LYS A 171 -11.20 -0.27 12.59
N PRO A 172 -10.44 0.09 11.54
CA PRO A 172 -10.56 -0.55 10.24
C PRO A 172 -10.42 -2.07 10.35
N ALA A 173 -11.34 -2.77 9.69
CA ALA A 173 -11.33 -4.22 9.55
C ALA A 173 -10.99 -4.60 8.11
N GLY A 174 -10.21 -5.66 7.93
CA GLY A 174 -9.80 -6.13 6.61
C GLY A 174 -8.40 -6.70 6.63
N GLN A 175 -8.14 -7.72 5.82
CA GLN A 175 -6.82 -8.35 5.75
C GLN A 175 -5.75 -7.44 5.10
N ASP A 176 -6.18 -6.43 4.35
CA ASP A 176 -5.32 -5.47 3.66
C ASP A 176 -5.13 -4.16 4.44
N MET A 177 -5.67 -4.08 5.66
CA MET A 177 -5.53 -2.94 6.56
C MET A 177 -4.38 -3.16 7.56
N PRO A 178 -3.53 -2.15 7.79
CA PRO A 178 -2.58 -2.18 8.91
C PRO A 178 -3.27 -2.47 10.25
N SER A 179 -2.70 -3.33 11.08
CA SER A 179 -3.34 -3.65 12.36
C SER A 179 -3.36 -2.45 13.31
N ILE A 180 -4.33 -2.44 14.22
CA ILE A 180 -4.41 -1.43 15.30
C ILE A 180 -3.15 -1.48 16.16
N SER A 181 -2.62 -2.68 16.44
CA SER A 181 -1.38 -2.85 17.20
C SER A 181 -0.17 -2.17 16.53
N TRP A 182 -0.04 -2.28 15.20
CA TRP A 182 1.00 -1.56 14.46
C TRP A 182 0.76 -0.06 14.46
N ALA A 183 -0.49 0.41 14.31
CA ALA A 183 -0.81 1.83 14.38
C ALA A 183 -0.51 2.43 15.76
N THR A 184 -0.87 1.73 16.84
CA THR A 184 -0.57 2.12 18.23
C THR A 184 0.93 2.20 18.49
N LEU A 185 1.72 1.26 17.96
CA LEU A 185 3.18 1.35 18.03
C LEU A 185 3.71 2.60 17.32
N ARG A 186 3.23 2.91 16.10
CA ARG A 186 3.65 4.12 15.37
C ARG A 186 3.30 5.39 16.17
N LEU A 187 2.13 5.42 16.80
CA LEU A 187 1.71 6.54 17.63
C LEU A 187 2.65 6.69 18.85
N ALA A 188 3.02 5.58 19.51
CA ALA A 188 3.99 5.60 20.59
C ALA A 188 5.37 6.12 20.16
N GLN A 189 5.82 5.79 18.94
CA GLN A 189 7.06 6.34 18.37
C GLN A 189 6.98 7.86 18.17
N LEU A 190 5.85 8.37 17.66
CA LEU A 190 5.64 9.82 17.52
C LEU A 190 5.69 10.54 18.88
N HIS A 191 5.07 9.98 19.92
CA HIS A 191 5.18 10.53 21.27
C HIS A 191 6.64 10.51 21.77
N ALA A 192 7.39 9.44 21.51
CA ALA A 192 8.81 9.39 21.86
C ALA A 192 9.62 10.51 21.17
N TYR A 193 9.40 10.76 19.88
CA TYR A 193 10.05 11.86 19.15
C TYR A 193 9.66 13.25 19.69
N ASN A 194 8.50 13.36 20.34
CA ASN A 194 8.04 14.58 21.00
C ASN A 194 8.43 14.66 22.49
N ASN A 195 9.37 13.84 22.95
CA ASN A 195 9.81 13.75 24.35
C ASN A 195 8.69 13.38 25.36
N GLN A 196 7.66 12.66 24.90
CA GLN A 196 6.51 12.22 25.67
C GLN A 196 6.65 10.74 26.06
N SER A 197 7.72 10.40 26.80
CA SER A 197 8.08 9.01 27.11
C SER A 197 7.05 8.26 27.95
N GLU A 198 6.34 8.95 28.84
CA GLU A 198 5.28 8.35 29.66
C GLU A 198 4.06 7.94 28.80
N GLN A 199 3.64 8.81 27.88
CA GLN A 199 2.58 8.52 26.92
C GLN A 199 2.99 7.39 25.98
N ALA A 200 4.22 7.42 25.46
CA ALA A 200 4.76 6.35 24.63
C ALA A 200 4.78 5.00 25.38
N GLY A 201 5.24 4.98 26.63
CA GLY A 201 5.26 3.78 27.48
C GLY A 201 3.85 3.23 27.75
N SER A 202 2.88 4.10 28.00
CA SER A 202 1.48 3.74 28.23
C SER A 202 0.84 3.11 27.00
N LEU A 203 1.07 3.71 25.82
CA LEU A 203 0.60 3.15 24.55
C LEU A 203 1.20 1.77 24.29
N ILE A 204 2.52 1.60 24.48
CA ILE A 204 3.19 0.31 24.32
C ILE A 204 2.59 -0.76 25.24
N ALA A 205 2.27 -0.41 26.49
CA ALA A 205 1.65 -1.34 27.44
C ALA A 205 0.24 -1.80 27.03
N SER A 206 -0.44 -1.04 26.16
CA SER A 206 -1.78 -1.35 25.65
C SER A 206 -1.79 -2.24 24.41
N ILE A 207 -0.63 -2.48 23.79
CA ILE A 207 -0.52 -3.24 22.53
C ILE A 207 -0.68 -4.74 22.80
N ASP A 208 -1.68 -5.34 22.16
CA ASP A 208 -1.77 -6.79 21.98
C ASP A 208 -0.92 -7.21 20.77
N THR A 209 0.11 -8.01 21.00
CA THR A 209 1.05 -8.41 19.94
C THR A 209 0.54 -9.57 19.09
N GLN A 210 -0.42 -10.36 19.58
CA GLN A 210 -0.97 -11.52 18.86
C GLN A 210 0.11 -12.45 18.26
N ASP A 211 1.21 -12.64 18.98
CA ASP A 211 2.39 -13.41 18.56
C ASP A 211 3.09 -12.88 17.27
N ASP A 212 2.91 -11.61 16.90
CA ASP A 212 3.69 -10.95 15.86
C ASP A 212 5.11 -10.64 16.36
N GLU A 213 6.05 -11.56 16.10
CA GLU A 213 7.46 -11.44 16.49
C GLU A 213 8.10 -10.12 16.03
N ARG A 214 7.70 -9.60 14.85
CA ARG A 214 8.26 -8.34 14.33
C ARG A 214 7.77 -7.15 15.13
N LEU A 215 6.49 -7.14 15.50
CA LEU A 215 5.92 -6.11 16.34
C LEU A 215 6.58 -6.11 17.73
N GLU A 216 6.77 -7.29 18.33
CA GLU A 216 7.46 -7.44 19.61
C GLU A 216 8.88 -6.86 19.59
N ASP A 217 9.63 -7.15 18.52
CA ASP A 217 11.00 -6.65 18.38
C ASP A 217 11.05 -5.14 18.24
N GLU A 218 10.13 -4.54 17.48
CA GLU A 218 10.03 -3.09 17.36
C GLU A 218 9.62 -2.43 18.69
N ILE A 219 8.70 -3.05 19.45
CA ILE A 219 8.35 -2.62 20.81
C ILE A 219 9.58 -2.65 21.72
N LYS A 220 10.36 -3.74 21.71
CA LYS A 220 11.59 -3.87 22.51
C LYS A 220 12.60 -2.79 22.15
N LYS A 221 12.77 -2.47 20.87
CA LYS A 221 13.66 -1.39 20.41
C LYS A 221 13.21 -0.03 20.93
N LEU A 222 11.92 0.28 20.83
CA LEU A 222 11.39 1.55 21.33
C LEU A 222 11.55 1.68 22.85
N LYS A 223 11.24 0.62 23.62
CA LYS A 223 11.42 0.62 25.09
C LYS A 223 12.85 0.93 25.55
N ARG A 224 13.86 0.60 24.74
CA ARG A 224 15.27 0.91 25.06
C ARG A 224 15.63 2.38 24.84
N LYS A 225 14.79 3.13 24.11
CA LYS A 225 14.99 4.55 23.79
C LYS A 225 14.16 5.48 24.70
N LEU A 226 13.18 4.95 25.43
CA LEU A 226 12.36 5.68 26.41
C LEU A 226 13.08 5.79 27.76
#